data_AF-A0A935FUD4-F1
#
_entry.id   AF-A0A935FUD4-F1
#
_cell.length_a   1.000
_cell.length_b   1.000
_cell.length_c   1.000
_cell.angle_alpha   90.00
_cell.angle_beta   90.00
_cell.angle_gamma   90.00
#
_symmetry.space_group_name_H-M   'P 1'
#
loop_
_entity.id
_entity.type
_entity.pdbx_description
1 polymer ?
#
loop_
_entity_poly.entity_id
_entity_poly.type
_entity_poly.pdbx_seq_one_letter_code
_entity_poly.pdbx_strand_id
1 'polypeptide(L)'
;MQADKSIMLAYSIYLMNYCRIKNKTDKKYLRHAFEIIENLSDNDNFVSRSGYMNIVLVRNILLIATELKEFHWCDKFLETWIGRIHPDYRDNMITFYHAHKNFYERNFEQSLKFLSKLTFDDIYNKIT
;
A
#
# COMPACT_ATOMS: atom_id res chain seq x y z
N MET A 1 -6.04 17.60 17.69
CA MET A 1 -6.24 16.18 17.33
C MET A 1 -5.86 15.86 15.88
N GLN A 2 -6.30 16.61 14.87
CA GLN A 2 -5.98 16.31 13.45
C GLN A 2 -4.56 16.70 12.99
N ALA A 3 -3.95 17.70 13.62
CA ALA A 3 -2.54 18.05 13.41
C ALA A 3 -1.59 16.91 13.85
N ASP A 4 -1.93 16.23 14.95
CA ASP A 4 -1.16 15.13 15.51
C ASP A 4 -1.17 13.90 14.58
N LYS A 5 -2.35 13.51 14.08
CA LYS A 5 -2.49 12.44 13.06
C LYS A 5 -1.67 12.71 11.79
N SER A 6 -1.66 13.97 11.33
CA SER A 6 -0.90 14.35 10.14
C SER A 6 0.61 14.23 10.35
N ILE A 7 1.09 14.58 11.55
CA ILE A 7 2.50 14.46 11.93
C ILE A 7 2.89 12.99 12.04
N MET A 8 2.08 12.17 12.72
CA MET A 8 2.30 10.73 12.84
C MET A 8 2.37 10.05 11.47
N LEU A 9 1.45 10.38 10.55
CA LEU A 9 1.48 9.88 9.18
C LEU A 9 2.79 10.24 8.46
N ALA A 10 3.24 11.50 8.60
CA ALA A 10 4.49 11.95 8.00
C ALA A 10 5.71 11.18 8.56
N TYR A 11 5.81 11.02 9.88
CA TYR A 11 6.87 10.25 10.52
C TYR A 11 6.88 8.78 10.07
N SER A 12 5.70 8.14 10.00
CA SER A 12 5.59 6.77 9.50
C SER A 12 6.05 6.64 8.06
N ILE A 13 5.74 7.60 7.18
CA ILE A 13 6.25 7.60 5.80
C ILE A 13 7.79 7.70 5.78
N TYR A 14 8.39 8.56 6.61
CA TYR A 14 9.85 8.64 6.70
C TYR A 14 10.48 7.33 7.17
N LEU A 15 9.89 6.69 8.19
CA LEU A 15 10.37 5.40 8.70
C LEU A 15 10.21 4.28 7.67
N MET A 16 9.08 4.23 6.95
CA MET A 16 8.88 3.28 5.85
C MET A 16 9.91 3.47 4.73
N ASN A 17 10.26 4.71 4.38
CA ASN A 17 11.31 5.00 3.42
C ASN A 17 12.69 4.55 3.91
N TYR A 18 13.01 4.77 5.18
CA TYR A 18 14.22 4.25 5.79
C TYR A 18 14.28 2.71 5.74
N CYS A 19 13.17 2.04 6.11
CA CYS A 19 13.05 0.59 6.04
C CYS A 19 13.26 0.08 4.61
N ARG A 20 12.68 0.74 3.60
CA ARG A 20 12.90 0.41 2.18
C ARG A 20 14.38 0.47 1.78
N ILE A 21 15.11 1.49 2.23
CA ILE A 21 16.55 1.61 1.94
C ILE A 21 17.32 0.45 2.60
N LYS A 22 17.04 0.18 3.88
CA LYS A 22 17.71 -0.89 4.65
C LYS A 22 17.33 -2.30 4.20
N ASN A 23 16.15 -2.50 3.61
CA ASN A 23 15.71 -3.78 3.05
C ASN A 23 16.58 -4.27 1.88
N LYS A 24 17.42 -3.40 1.30
CA LYS A 24 18.42 -3.80 0.29
C LYS A 24 19.56 -4.62 0.91
N THR A 25 19.89 -4.38 2.17
CA THR A 25 21.01 -5.02 2.89
C THR A 25 20.54 -6.03 3.94
N ASP A 26 19.36 -5.81 4.53
CA ASP A 26 18.83 -6.66 5.60
C ASP A 26 17.32 -6.81 5.42
N LYS A 27 16.88 -8.02 5.09
CA LYS A 27 15.49 -8.31 4.71
C LYS A 27 14.48 -8.18 5.86
N LYS A 28 14.94 -8.12 7.12
CA LYS A 28 14.04 -7.92 8.27
C LYS A 28 13.33 -6.57 8.23
N TYR A 29 13.90 -5.57 7.56
CA TYR A 29 13.30 -4.24 7.47
C TYR A 29 12.01 -4.21 6.66
N LEU A 30 11.75 -5.21 5.81
CA LEU A 30 10.43 -5.36 5.21
C LEU A 30 9.35 -5.62 6.27
N ARG A 31 9.64 -6.47 7.27
CA ARG A 31 8.74 -6.75 8.39
C ARG A 31 8.55 -5.51 9.27
N HIS A 32 9.62 -4.75 9.56
CA HIS A 32 9.49 -3.48 10.29
C HIS A 32 8.65 -2.44 9.55
N ALA A 33 8.75 -2.38 8.21
CA ALA A 33 7.87 -1.51 7.43
C ALA A 33 6.40 -1.91 7.57
N PHE A 34 6.12 -3.22 7.64
CA PHE A 34 4.78 -3.74 7.86
C PHE A 34 4.25 -3.45 9.27
N GLU A 35 5.07 -3.61 10.31
CA GLU A 35 4.70 -3.26 11.69
C GLU A 35 4.27 -1.78 11.81
N ILE A 36 4.93 -0.87 11.07
CA ILE A 36 4.54 0.54 11.00
C ILE A 36 3.18 0.71 10.32
N ILE A 37 2.90 -0.06 9.27
CA ILE A 37 1.62 -0.04 8.55
C ILE A 37 0.50 -0.54 9.46
N GLU A 38 0.70 -1.63 10.20
CA GLU A 38 -0.27 -2.15 11.17
C GLU A 38 -0.62 -1.08 12.21
N ASN A 39 0.39 -0.43 12.79
CA ASN A 39 0.19 0.69 13.72
C ASN A 39 -0.60 1.85 13.11
N LEU A 40 -0.36 2.20 11.84
CA LEU A 40 -1.15 3.24 11.16
C LEU A 40 -2.61 2.83 10.97
N SER A 41 -2.86 1.55 10.69
CA SER A 41 -4.20 0.99 10.50
C SER A 41 -4.99 0.98 11.80
N ASP A 42 -4.39 0.49 12.88
CA ASP A 42 -5.03 0.38 14.19
C ASP A 42 -5.44 1.75 14.77
N ASN A 43 -4.71 2.81 14.39
CA ASN A 43 -4.96 4.17 14.86
C ASN A 43 -5.78 5.04 13.89
N ASP A 44 -6.28 4.46 12.80
CA ASP A 44 -7.07 5.17 11.78
C ASP A 44 -6.33 6.41 11.20
N ASN A 45 -5.05 6.26 10.87
CA ASN A 45 -4.13 7.38 10.58
C ASN A 45 -3.70 7.51 9.10
N PHE A 46 -4.39 6.86 8.16
CA PHE A 46 -4.02 6.91 6.73
C PHE A 46 -4.57 8.11 5.95
N VAL A 47 -5.57 8.81 6.48
CA VAL A 47 -6.28 9.86 5.74
C VAL A 47 -5.54 11.18 5.85
N SER A 48 -5.22 11.76 4.69
CA SER A 48 -4.63 13.10 4.62
C SER A 48 -5.68 14.19 4.81
N ARG A 49 -5.25 15.46 4.90
CA ARG A 49 -6.18 16.61 4.97
C ARG A 49 -7.17 16.70 3.80
N SER A 50 -6.88 16.05 2.67
CA SER A 50 -7.77 16.00 1.50
C SER A 50 -8.98 15.07 1.66
N GLY A 51 -9.07 14.32 2.75
CA GLY A 51 -10.13 13.33 2.98
C GLY A 51 -9.86 11.97 2.32
N TYR A 52 -8.86 11.87 1.44
CA TYR A 52 -8.43 10.63 0.82
C TYR A 52 -7.03 10.18 1.28
N MET A 53 -6.80 8.88 1.17
CA MET A 53 -5.48 8.29 1.34
C MET A 53 -4.56 8.65 0.17
N ASN A 54 -3.28 8.80 0.47
CA ASN A 54 -2.28 8.98 -0.57
C ASN A 54 -2.13 7.68 -1.38
N ILE A 55 -2.34 7.75 -2.70
CA ILE A 55 -2.35 6.56 -3.56
C ILE A 55 -1.00 5.84 -3.61
N VAL A 56 0.11 6.58 -3.51
CA VAL A 56 1.46 6.00 -3.46
C VAL A 56 1.67 5.21 -2.17
N LEU A 57 1.14 5.73 -1.05
CA LEU A 57 1.18 5.01 0.23
C LEU A 57 0.37 3.72 0.16
N VAL A 58 -0.85 3.77 -0.38
CA VAL A 58 -1.71 2.57 -0.56
C VAL A 58 -0.99 1.51 -1.39
N ARG A 59 -0.40 1.89 -2.53
CA ARG A 59 0.37 0.96 -3.37
C ARG A 59 1.53 0.34 -2.60
N ASN A 60 2.28 1.14 -1.84
CA ASN A 60 3.42 0.65 -1.05
C ASN A 60 2.96 -0.32 0.05
N ILE A 61 1.84 -0.04 0.71
CA ILE A 61 1.23 -0.95 1.70
C ILE A 61 0.93 -2.30 1.06
N LEU A 62 0.22 -2.31 -0.07
CA LEU A 62 -0.14 -3.53 -0.79
C LEU A 62 1.10 -4.31 -1.23
N LEU A 63 2.15 -3.62 -1.72
CA LEU A 63 3.41 -4.25 -2.09
C LEU A 63 4.10 -4.93 -0.90
N ILE A 64 4.27 -4.23 0.22
CA ILE A 64 4.94 -4.75 1.41
C ILE A 64 4.19 -5.96 1.96
N ALA A 65 2.88 -5.84 2.11
CA ALA A 65 2.05 -6.91 2.66
C ALA A 65 1.98 -8.14 1.74
N THR A 66 1.87 -7.95 0.42
CA THR A 66 1.91 -9.08 -0.53
C THR A 66 3.29 -9.75 -0.60
N GLU A 67 4.39 -9.01 -0.50
CA GLU A 67 5.75 -9.59 -0.44
C GLU A 67 5.96 -10.44 0.82
N LEU A 68 5.37 -10.02 1.94
CA LEU A 68 5.32 -10.80 3.18
C LEU A 68 4.25 -11.90 3.19
N LYS A 69 3.44 -12.02 2.13
CA LYS A 69 2.32 -12.95 1.98
C LYS A 69 1.20 -12.76 3.02
N GLU A 70 1.03 -11.54 3.52
CA GLU A 70 -0.04 -11.14 4.44
C GLU A 70 -1.36 -10.91 3.68
N PHE A 71 -1.81 -11.88 2.88
CA PHE A 71 -2.95 -11.71 1.98
C PHE A 71 -4.26 -11.47 2.71
N HIS A 72 -4.49 -12.17 3.83
CA HIS A 72 -5.67 -11.96 4.67
C HIS A 72 -5.73 -10.54 5.24
N TRP A 73 -4.56 -9.99 5.59
CA TRP A 73 -4.46 -8.61 6.03
C TRP A 73 -4.78 -7.65 4.89
N CYS A 74 -4.25 -7.88 3.68
CA CYS A 74 -4.56 -7.06 2.50
C CYS A 74 -6.04 -7.06 2.15
N ASP A 75 -6.70 -8.24 2.18
CA ASP A 75 -8.12 -8.37 1.88
C ASP A 75 -8.94 -7.50 2.86
N LYS A 76 -8.67 -7.62 4.17
CA LYS A 76 -9.30 -6.78 5.22
C LYS A 76 -8.98 -5.30 5.08
N PHE A 77 -7.74 -4.96 4.75
CA PHE A 77 -7.31 -3.58 4.55
C PHE A 77 -8.11 -2.94 3.41
N LEU A 78 -8.24 -3.63 2.27
CA LEU A 78 -9.02 -3.13 1.14
C LEU A 78 -10.50 -3.01 1.50
N GLU A 79 -11.11 -4.00 2.15
CA GLU A 79 -12.51 -3.91 2.61
C GLU A 79 -12.75 -2.69 3.51
N THR A 80 -11.82 -2.42 4.42
CA THR A 80 -11.93 -1.32 5.40
C THR A 80 -11.67 0.05 4.77
N TRP A 81 -10.69 0.13 3.86
CA TRP A 81 -10.09 1.39 3.44
C TRP A 81 -10.37 1.80 1.99
N ILE A 82 -10.93 0.92 1.16
CA ILE A 82 -11.23 1.22 -0.26
C ILE A 82 -12.10 2.47 -0.43
N GLY A 83 -13.07 2.69 0.47
CA GLY A 83 -13.91 3.89 0.47
C GLY A 83 -13.14 5.19 0.69
N ARG A 84 -11.95 5.13 1.30
CA ARG A 84 -11.06 6.28 1.55
C ARG A 84 -9.98 6.45 0.48
N ILE A 85 -9.98 5.62 -0.55
CA ILE A 85 -9.21 5.84 -1.78
C ILE A 85 -10.08 6.71 -2.71
N HIS A 86 -9.45 7.65 -3.41
CA HIS A 86 -10.15 8.47 -4.40
C HIS A 86 -10.86 7.56 -5.43
N PRO A 87 -12.13 7.81 -5.79
CA PRO A 87 -12.91 6.94 -6.66
C PRO A 87 -12.17 6.51 -7.93
N ASP A 88 -11.51 7.46 -8.61
CA ASP A 88 -10.75 7.23 -9.85
C ASP A 88 -9.64 6.17 -9.73
N TYR A 89 -9.16 5.91 -8.51
CA TYR A 89 -8.04 4.98 -8.28
C TYR A 89 -8.45 3.66 -7.61
N ARG A 90 -9.70 3.50 -7.18
CA ARG A 90 -10.15 2.32 -6.41
C ARG A 90 -9.99 1.03 -7.20
N ASP A 91 -10.57 0.97 -8.39
CA ASP A 91 -10.54 -0.22 -9.24
C ASP A 91 -9.11 -0.56 -9.68
N ASN A 92 -8.30 0.47 -9.94
CA ASN A 92 -6.89 0.30 -10.29
C ASN A 92 -6.09 -0.29 -9.12
N MET A 93 -6.34 0.15 -7.88
CA MET A 93 -5.69 -0.43 -6.69
C MET A 93 -6.14 -1.87 -6.38
N ILE A 94 -7.42 -2.19 -6.57
CA ILE A 94 -7.94 -3.55 -6.43
C ILE A 94 -7.29 -4.46 -7.48
N THR A 95 -7.25 -4.01 -8.74
CA THR A 95 -6.59 -4.73 -9.85
C THR A 95 -5.11 -4.94 -9.56
N PHE A 96 -4.43 -3.91 -9.04
CA PHE A 96 -3.01 -3.96 -8.67
C PHE A 96 -2.77 -5.00 -7.58
N TYR A 97 -3.58 -4.99 -6.53
CA TYR A 97 -3.50 -5.98 -5.47
C TYR A 97 -3.69 -7.40 -6.00
N HIS A 98 -4.72 -7.65 -6.81
CA HIS A 98 -4.96 -8.99 -7.36
C HIS A 98 -3.83 -9.46 -8.28
N ALA A 99 -3.24 -8.57 -9.07
CA ALA A 99 -2.05 -8.89 -9.86
C ALA A 99 -0.90 -9.39 -8.97
N HIS A 100 -0.62 -8.67 -7.88
CA HIS A 100 0.45 -9.01 -6.94
C HIS A 100 0.15 -10.26 -6.11
N LYS A 101 -1.06 -10.42 -5.59
CA LYS A 101 -1.51 -11.63 -4.89
C LYS A 101 -1.29 -12.87 -5.74
N ASN A 102 -1.81 -12.85 -6.97
CA ASN A 102 -1.66 -13.97 -7.92
C ASN A 102 -0.19 -14.24 -8.27
N PHE A 103 0.64 -13.19 -8.39
CA PHE A 103 2.07 -13.37 -8.63
C PHE A 103 2.75 -14.15 -7.49
N TYR A 104 2.53 -13.75 -6.24
CA TYR A 104 3.14 -14.41 -5.07
C TYR A 104 2.54 -15.80 -4.78
N GLU A 105 1.30 -16.04 -5.18
CA GLU A 105 0.65 -17.37 -5.17
C GLU A 105 1.09 -18.26 -6.35
N ARG A 106 1.94 -17.76 -7.26
CA ARG A 106 2.41 -18.45 -8.48
C ARG A 106 1.33 -18.69 -9.53
N ASN A 107 0.22 -17.97 -9.45
CA ASN A 107 -0.86 -17.94 -10.45
C ASN A 107 -0.53 -16.92 -11.56
N PHE A 108 0.55 -17.16 -12.29
CA PHE A 108 1.13 -16.16 -13.20
C PHE A 108 0.21 -15.74 -14.36
N GLU A 109 -0.60 -16.66 -14.88
CA GLU A 109 -1.57 -16.36 -15.94
C GLU A 109 -2.61 -15.34 -15.47
N GLN A 110 -3.17 -15.57 -14.28
CA GLN A 110 -4.14 -14.66 -13.68
C GLN A 110 -3.49 -13.33 -13.30
N SER A 111 -2.26 -13.37 -12.78
CA SER A 111 -1.48 -12.16 -12.52
C SER A 111 -1.34 -11.30 -13.78
N LEU A 112 -0.94 -11.91 -14.90
CA LEU A 112 -0.79 -11.22 -16.19
C LEU A 112 -2.12 -10.63 -16.69
N LYS A 113 -3.23 -11.34 -16.51
CA LYS A 113 -4.58 -10.86 -16.85
C LYS A 113 -5.02 -9.65 -16.02
N PHE A 114 -4.61 -9.55 -14.76
CA PHE A 114 -4.85 -8.36 -13.96
C PHE A 114 -3.91 -7.22 -14.36
N LEU A 115 -2.63 -7.50 -14.59
CA LEU A 115 -1.65 -6.50 -15.03
C LEU A 115 -2.04 -5.83 -16.35
N SER A 116 -2.61 -6.58 -17.31
CA SER A 116 -3.05 -6.02 -18.60
C SER A 116 -4.23 -5.06 -18.51
N LYS A 117 -4.92 -5.01 -17.36
CA LYS A 117 -6.03 -4.10 -17.08
C LYS A 117 -5.61 -2.86 -16.28
N LEU A 118 -4.38 -2.83 -15.78
CA LEU A 118 -3.88 -1.68 -15.01
C LEU A 118 -3.70 -0.46 -15.92
N THR A 119 -4.24 0.67 -15.50
CA THR A 119 -3.96 1.97 -16.10
C THR A 119 -2.78 2.59 -15.36
N PHE A 120 -1.61 2.64 -16.02
CA PHE A 120 -0.38 3.17 -15.41
C PHE A 120 -0.30 4.69 -15.39
N ASP A 121 -1.19 5.37 -16.13
CA ASP A 121 -1.20 6.82 -16.32
C ASP A 121 -1.31 7.60 -14.99
N ASP A 122 -1.95 7.02 -13.96
CA ASP A 122 -2.09 7.70 -12.65
C ASP A 122 -0.99 7.37 -11.64
N ILE A 123 -0.29 6.25 -11.84
CA ILE A 123 0.67 5.70 -10.87
C ILE A 123 2.07 6.29 -11.07
N TYR A 124 2.41 6.67 -12.31
CA TYR A 124 3.74 7.14 -12.69
C TYR A 124 3.85 8.66 -12.84
N ASN A 125 2.76 9.37 -13.17
CA ASN A 125 2.76 10.82 -13.42
C ASN A 125 3.05 11.72 -12.19
N LYS A 126 3.35 11.14 -11.01
CA LYS A 126 3.74 11.86 -9.79
C LYS A 126 5.12 11.45 -9.22
N ILE A 127 5.90 10.66 -9.96
CA ILE A 127 7.25 10.22 -9.54
C ILE A 127 8.36 10.91 -10.39
N THR A 128 7.97 11.77 -11.34
CA THR A 128 8.87 12.72 -12.03
C THR A 128 8.46 14.13 -11.65
#